data_AF-A0A9E5L3B6-F1
#
_entry.id   AF-A0A9E5L3B6-F1
#
_cell.length_a   1.000
_cell.length_b   1.000
_cell.length_c   1.000
_cell.angle_alpha   90.00
_cell.angle_beta   90.00
_cell.angle_gamma   90.00
#
_symmetry.space_group_name_H-M   'P 1'
#
loop_
_entity.id
_entity.type
_entity.pdbx_description
1 polymer ?
#
loop_
_entity_poly.entity_id
_entity_poly.type
_entity_poly.pdbx_seq_one_letter_code
_entity_poly.pdbx_strand_id
1 'polypeptide(L)' 'MEFTPDFIAKLKKQDHNAFNEFYLKTIDMFFRYINANYRLPAQDAEDII' A
#
# COMPACT_ATOMS: atom_id res chain seq x y z
N MET A 1 -5.62 -2.14 -11.25
CA MET A 1 -5.34 -0.88 -10.52
C MET A 1 -4.43 -0.06 -11.40
N GLU A 2 -4.95 0.99 -12.05
CA GLU A 2 -4.07 1.91 -12.76
C GLU A 2 -4.04 3.23 -12.01
N PHE A 3 -2.84 3.56 -11.49
CA PHE A 3 -2.55 4.87 -10.94
C PHE A 3 -2.14 5.77 -12.09
N THR A 4 -2.97 6.78 -12.37
CA THR A 4 -2.70 7.71 -13.47
C THR A 4 -1.46 8.56 -13.18
N PRO A 5 -0.81 9.14 -14.21
CA PRO A 5 0.31 10.05 -14.01
C PRO A 5 -0.01 11.21 -13.06
N ASP A 6 -1.23 11.77 -13.14
CA ASP A 6 -1.70 12.83 -12.24
C ASP A 6 -1.83 12.36 -10.80
N PHE A 7 -2.33 11.15 -10.58
CA PHE A 7 -2.42 10.56 -9.25
C PHE A 7 -1.02 10.35 -8.65
N ILE A 8 -0.08 9.84 -9.44
CA ILE A 8 1.33 9.69 -9.04
C ILE A 8 1.94 11.05 -8.71
N ALA A 9 1.62 12.10 -9.46
CA ALA A 9 2.10 13.45 -9.18
C ALA A 9 1.56 13.97 -7.83
N LYS A 10 0.31 13.66 -7.45
CA LYS A 10 -0.23 13.98 -6.13
C LYS A 10 0.50 13.24 -5.00
N LEU A 11 0.75 11.94 -5.17
CA LEU A 11 1.55 11.15 -4.22
C LEU A 11 2.94 11.75 -4.00
N LYS A 12 3.64 12.14 -5.08
CA LYS A 12 4.97 12.79 -5.01
C LYS A 12 4.95 14.12 -4.26
N LYS A 13 3.81 14.82 -4.27
CA LYS A 13 3.59 16.06 -3.51
C LYS A 13 3.14 15.84 -2.08
N GLN A 14 3.16 14.59 -1.59
CA GLN A 14 2.70 14.21 -0.25
C GLN A 14 1.23 14.60 0.00
N ASP A 15 0.40 14.57 -1.05
CA ASP A 15 -1.04 14.79 -0.91
C ASP A 15 -1.65 13.68 -0.05
N HIS A 16 -2.22 14.07 1.09
CA HIS A 16 -2.72 13.13 2.10
C HIS A 16 -3.90 12.29 1.58
N ASN A 17 -4.76 12.87 0.74
CA ASN A 17 -5.91 12.16 0.19
C ASN A 17 -5.47 11.12 -0.84
N ALA A 18 -4.53 11.48 -1.71
CA ALA A 18 -3.94 10.56 -2.67
C ALA A 18 -3.21 9.41 -1.95
N PHE A 19 -2.48 9.71 -0.86
CA PHE A 19 -1.85 8.68 -0.04
C PHE A 19 -2.88 7.72 0.57
N ASN A 20 -3.94 8.23 1.19
CA ASN A 20 -4.98 7.39 1.79
C ASN A 20 -5.68 6.52 0.75
N GLU A 21 -5.97 7.06 -0.43
CA GLU A 21 -6.54 6.29 -1.54
C GLU A 21 -5.58 5.20 -2.03
N PHE A 22 -4.29 5.53 -2.16
CA PHE A 22 -3.26 4.57 -2.53
C PHE A 22 -3.14 3.44 -1.50
N TYR A 23 -3.08 3.79 -0.22
CA TYR A 23 -3.00 2.85 0.89
C TYR A 23 -4.19 1.88 0.86
N LEU A 24 -5.43 2.39 0.86
CA LEU A 24 -6.64 1.55 0.85
C LEU A 24 -6.71 0.62 -0.36
N LYS A 25 -6.20 1.04 -1.52
CA LYS A 25 -6.19 0.22 -2.73
C LYS A 25 -5.11 -0.86 -2.70
N THR A 26 -4.00 -0.65 -2.00
CA THR A 26 -2.81 -1.51 -2.10
C THR A 26 -2.51 -2.33 -0.86
N ILE A 27 -3.08 -1.96 0.28
CA ILE A 27 -2.83 -2.56 1.60
C ILE A 27 -2.94 -4.09 1.60
N ASP A 28 -4.02 -4.62 1.05
CA ASP A 28 -4.28 -6.05 0.99
C ASP A 28 -3.31 -6.79 0.04
N MET A 29 -2.84 -6.13 -1.02
CA MET A 29 -1.82 -6.69 -1.91
C MET A 29 -0.47 -6.80 -1.19
N PHE A 30 -0.07 -5.76 -0.45
CA PHE A 30 1.16 -5.79 0.35
C PHE A 30 1.09 -6.83 1.45
N PHE A 31 -0.02 -6.89 2.18
CA PHE A 31 -0.24 -7.89 3.23
C PHE A 31 -0.12 -9.31 2.69
N ARG A 32 -0.81 -9.62 1.58
CA ARG A 32 -0.72 -10.94 0.94
C ARG A 32 0.68 -11.27 0.46
N TYR A 33 1.40 -10.29 -0.11
CA TYR A 33 2.77 -10.49 -0.56
C TYR A 33 3.71 -10.81 0.61
N ILE A 34 3.63 -10.04 1.70
CA ILE A 34 4.47 -10.24 2.88
C ILE A 34 4.19 -11.61 3.50
N ASN A 35 2.91 -11.92 3.73
CA ASN A 35 2.50 -13.19 4.33
C ASN A 35 2.94 -14.39 3.47
N ALA A 36 2.73 -14.33 2.15
CA ALA A 36 3.07 -15.44 1.25
C ALA A 36 4.58 -15.69 1.11
N ASN A 37 5.41 -14.66 1.13
CA ASN A 37 6.85 -14.78 0.85
C ASN A 37 7.69 -14.95 2.11
N TYR A 38 7.25 -14.39 3.24
CA TYR A 38 8.04 -14.38 4.48
C TYR A 38 7.47 -15.31 5.55
N ARG A 39 6.30 -15.93 5.33
CA ARG A 39 5.61 -16.83 6.28
C ARG A 39 5.48 -16.22 7.67
N LEU A 40 5.29 -14.90 7.72
CA LEU A 40 5.14 -14.17 8.95
C LEU A 40 3.75 -14.44 9.54
N PRO A 41 3.63 -14.48 10.88
CA PRO A 41 2.33 -14.30 11.53
C PRO A 41 1.64 -13.05 11.00
N ALA A 42 0.30 -13.07 10.94
CA ALA A 42 -0.48 -11.94 10.43
C ALA A 42 -0.15 -10.63 11.18
N GLN A 43 0.05 -10.70 12.49
CA GLN A 43 0.40 -9.56 13.32
C GLN A 43 1.75 -8.93 12.94
N ASP A 44 2.77 -9.75 12.71
CA ASP A 44 4.09 -9.27 12.28
C ASP A 44 4.03 -8.67 10.86
N ALA A 45 3.14 -9.16 10.00
CA ALA A 45 2.91 -8.59 8.67
C ALA A 45 2.16 -7.25 8.72
N GLU A 46 1.25 -7.07 9.68
CA GLU A 46 0.55 -5.81 9.93
C GLU A 46 1.50 -4.74 10.49
N ASP A 47 2.44 -5.10 11.36
CA ASP A 47 3.42 -4.17 11.94
C ASP A 47 4.44 -3.61 10.92
N ILE A 48 4.66 -4.31 9.80
CA ILE A 48 5.57 -3.89 8.72
C ILE A 48 4.96 -2.81 7.82
N ILE A 49 3.64 -2.82 7.73
CA ILE A 49 2.84 -2.09 6.75
C ILE A 49 2.45 -0.70 7.28
#